data_AF-A0A0F9Z781-F1
#
_entry.id   AF-A0A0F9Z781-F1
#
_cell.length_a   1.000
_cell.length_b   1.000
_cell.length_c   1.000
_cell.angle_alpha   90.00
_cell.angle_beta   90.00
_cell.angle_gamma   90.00
#
_symmetry.space_group_name_H-M   'P 1'
#
loop_
_entity.id
_entity.type
_entity.pdbx_description
1 polymer ?
#
loop_
_entity_poly.entity_id
_entity_poly.type
_entity_poly.pdbx_seq_one_letter_code
_entity_poly.pdbx_strand_id
1 'polypeptide(L)'
;MFIEFLRSSYLIDQGEVILNIVYFIFISGIFILLLWRSIILWKEKESRKPLFVSSLLMITASIINMGFKIRYPYYKDFAIILLFFGVCFFITWILTFLKSPLFSIKKRINLSLLTLLFFSSLGLFILMTEISYFKKYGIINAVNLIYETHNKLSKALTFPAQKFVLQTVTKIELTSRKDKYITDEEIKNVRDLLEPGDILLKRNELQVTNIGIPGFWTHSGIYFGSLEKLDDFFKDVDFADGKNFSDILKEKNLKVFKKLSKNKDLEIIESIASGVVFNPLEHIGKVDYFSALRPNIEKEEKAQVLLNAFSFLGLPYDYDFDFATDDSFICTEVLYKAYKEFISFDLINNRGRFYFTPNDIVRKFDLEFDSKTHVFDFVIFVDYDSNLGKSYENSADNFRKSWMRDYLL
;
A
#
# COMPACT_ATOMS: atom_id res chain seq x y z
N MET A 1 32.94 -15.76 44.05
CA MET A 1 31.89 -16.37 43.21
C MET A 1 31.37 -15.40 42.13
N PHE A 2 30.78 -14.24 42.44
CA PHE A 2 30.30 -13.28 41.40
C PHE A 2 31.43 -12.62 40.58
N ILE A 3 32.57 -12.33 41.22
CA ILE A 3 33.77 -11.78 40.54
C ILE A 3 34.50 -12.83 39.69
N GLU A 4 34.45 -14.11 40.08
CA GLU A 4 35.00 -15.20 39.26
C GLU A 4 34.09 -15.54 38.07
N PHE A 5 32.76 -15.45 38.25
CA PHE A 5 31.80 -15.52 37.15
C PHE A 5 32.06 -14.41 36.13
N LEU A 6 32.25 -13.16 36.57
CA LEU A 6 32.62 -12.03 35.72
C LEU A 6 33.97 -12.20 35.03
N ARG A 7 34.97 -12.80 35.70
CA ARG A 7 36.27 -13.10 35.07
C ARG A 7 36.17 -14.20 34.00
N SER A 8 35.33 -15.22 34.22
CA SER A 8 35.10 -16.30 33.26
C SER A 8 34.29 -15.84 32.05
N SER A 9 33.26 -15.01 32.23
CA SER A 9 32.46 -14.45 31.14
C SER A 9 33.23 -13.44 30.29
N TYR A 10 34.10 -12.63 30.92
CA TYR A 10 34.92 -11.64 30.20
C TYR A 10 36.04 -12.27 29.37
N LEU A 11 36.60 -13.40 29.81
CA LEU A 11 37.58 -14.17 29.03
C LEU A 11 36.95 -14.96 27.89
N ILE A 12 35.72 -15.46 28.07
CA ILE A 12 34.91 -16.08 26.99
C ILE A 12 34.59 -15.04 25.91
N ASP A 13 34.24 -13.80 26.31
CA ASP A 13 34.00 -12.68 25.39
C ASP A 13 35.25 -12.31 24.57
N GLN A 14 36.44 -12.29 25.17
CA GLN A 14 37.67 -12.01 24.41
C GLN A 14 38.07 -13.16 23.49
N GLY A 15 37.83 -14.41 23.89
CA GLY A 15 38.01 -15.59 23.03
C GLY A 15 37.11 -15.55 21.81
N GLU A 16 35.82 -15.22 21.99
CA GLU A 16 34.88 -15.05 20.88
C GLU A 16 35.22 -13.84 20.01
N VAL A 17 35.61 -12.69 20.59
CA VAL A 17 36.05 -11.51 19.83
C VAL A 17 37.31 -11.80 19.00
N ILE A 18 38.28 -12.54 19.54
CA ILE A 18 39.47 -12.95 18.80
C ILE A 18 39.11 -13.94 17.70
N LEU A 19 38.24 -14.93 17.99
CA LEU A 19 37.74 -15.86 16.97
C LEU A 19 37.00 -15.12 15.85
N ASN A 20 36.24 -14.08 16.20
CA ASN A 20 35.49 -13.22 15.28
C ASN A 20 36.41 -12.35 14.42
N ILE A 21 37.49 -11.80 14.99
CA ILE A 21 38.51 -11.06 14.24
C ILE A 21 39.26 -12.00 13.29
N VAL A 22 39.64 -13.20 13.74
CA VAL A 22 40.31 -14.21 12.92
C VAL A 22 39.39 -14.67 11.78
N TYR A 23 38.11 -14.92 12.06
CA TYR A 23 37.13 -15.29 11.05
C TYR A 23 36.87 -14.15 10.04
N PHE A 24 36.79 -12.91 10.51
CA PHE A 24 36.66 -11.72 9.68
C PHE A 24 37.88 -11.54 8.75
N ILE A 25 39.09 -11.69 9.27
CA ILE A 25 40.33 -11.63 8.48
C ILE A 25 40.36 -12.77 7.45
N PHE A 26 39.93 -13.98 7.84
CA PHE A 26 39.89 -15.15 6.96
C PHE A 26 38.90 -14.97 5.80
N ILE A 27 37.67 -14.54 6.08
CA ILE A 27 36.63 -14.29 5.07
C ILE A 27 37.00 -13.09 4.19
N SER A 28 37.55 -12.02 4.76
CA SER A 28 38.03 -10.85 4.00
C SER A 28 39.23 -11.20 3.12
N GLY A 29 40.12 -12.09 3.58
CA GLY A 29 41.22 -12.62 2.79
C GLY A 29 40.74 -13.46 1.61
N ILE A 30 39.78 -14.36 1.82
CA ILE A 30 39.13 -15.13 0.76
C ILE A 30 38.45 -14.18 -0.25
N PHE A 31 37.78 -13.14 0.23
CA PHE A 31 37.14 -12.12 -0.60
C PHE A 31 38.14 -11.37 -1.48
N ILE A 32 39.25 -10.87 -0.90
CA ILE A 32 40.32 -10.17 -1.64
C ILE A 32 40.95 -11.10 -2.68
N LEU A 33 41.18 -12.37 -2.35
CA LEU A 33 41.73 -13.36 -3.28
C LEU A 33 40.76 -13.68 -4.42
N LEU A 34 39.47 -13.78 -4.17
CA LEU A 34 38.44 -13.96 -5.19
C LEU A 34 38.32 -12.74 -6.10
N LEU A 35 38.39 -11.52 -5.54
CA LEU A 35 38.39 -10.26 -6.27
C LEU A 35 39.63 -10.12 -7.15
N TRP A 36 40.81 -10.39 -6.60
CA TRP A 36 42.08 -10.34 -7.33
C TRP A 36 42.10 -11.39 -8.45
N ARG A 37 41.69 -12.63 -8.16
CA ARG A 37 41.57 -13.69 -9.18
C ARG A 37 40.58 -13.31 -10.28
N SER A 38 39.47 -12.65 -9.95
CA SER A 38 38.50 -12.15 -10.94
C SER A 38 39.10 -11.07 -11.83
N ILE A 39 39.90 -10.15 -11.26
CA ILE A 39 40.60 -9.10 -11.99
C ILE A 39 41.67 -9.68 -12.91
N ILE A 40 42.45 -10.66 -12.46
CA ILE A 40 43.47 -11.35 -13.27
C ILE A 40 42.80 -12.10 -14.44
N LEU A 41 41.78 -12.91 -14.16
CA LEU A 41 41.09 -13.70 -15.18
C LEU A 41 40.34 -12.83 -16.20
N TRP A 42 39.88 -11.64 -15.81
CA TRP A 42 39.28 -10.66 -16.72
C TRP A 42 40.32 -9.96 -17.62
N LYS A 43 41.57 -9.84 -17.14
CA LYS A 43 42.70 -9.30 -17.90
C LYS A 43 43.25 -10.30 -18.92
N GLU A 44 43.19 -11.60 -18.61
CA GLU A 44 43.76 -12.68 -19.43
C GLU A 44 42.76 -13.33 -20.41
N LYS A 45 41.46 -13.26 -20.15
CA LYS A 45 40.43 -13.79 -21.07
C LYS A 45 39.27 -12.80 -21.20
N GLU A 46 38.98 -12.39 -22.44
CA GLU A 46 37.79 -11.61 -22.84
C GLU A 46 36.47 -12.39 -22.66
N SER A 47 36.18 -12.89 -21.47
CA SER A 47 34.93 -13.61 -21.20
C SER A 47 34.16 -13.00 -20.04
N ARG A 48 32.83 -12.96 -20.17
CA ARG A 48 31.87 -12.37 -19.20
C ARG A 48 31.59 -13.29 -18.00
N LYS A 49 32.18 -14.49 -17.97
CA LYS A 49 31.96 -15.55 -16.99
C LYS A 49 32.56 -15.28 -15.59
N PRO A 50 33.73 -14.63 -15.42
CA PRO A 50 34.33 -14.40 -14.11
C PRO A 50 33.49 -13.50 -13.20
N LEU A 51 32.94 -12.38 -13.71
CA LEU A 51 32.07 -11.49 -12.92
C LEU A 51 30.78 -12.19 -12.46
N PHE A 52 30.16 -13.00 -13.32
CA PHE A 52 28.96 -13.75 -12.97
C PHE A 52 29.23 -14.76 -11.85
N VAL A 53 30.35 -15.50 -11.96
CA VAL A 53 30.77 -16.47 -10.94
C VAL A 53 31.08 -15.79 -9.62
N SER A 54 31.74 -14.63 -9.64
CA SER A 54 32.04 -13.88 -8.42
C SER A 54 30.80 -13.28 -7.76
N SER A 55 29.84 -12.78 -8.53
CA SER A 55 28.53 -12.35 -8.01
C SER A 55 27.77 -13.51 -7.36
N LEU A 56 27.77 -14.69 -8.00
CA LEU A 56 27.11 -15.88 -7.48
C LEU A 56 27.77 -16.37 -6.18
N LEU A 57 29.10 -16.36 -6.11
CA LEU A 57 29.86 -16.70 -4.90
C LEU A 57 29.58 -15.72 -3.75
N MET A 58 29.49 -14.42 -4.03
CA MET A 58 29.15 -13.42 -3.02
C MET A 58 27.71 -13.58 -2.51
N ILE A 59 26.76 -13.84 -3.39
CA ILE A 59 25.36 -14.10 -3.00
C ILE A 59 25.27 -15.38 -2.15
N THR A 60 25.99 -16.44 -2.54
CA THR A 60 26.02 -17.72 -1.81
C THR A 60 26.65 -17.56 -0.43
N ALA A 61 27.78 -16.85 -0.32
CA ALA A 61 28.40 -16.52 0.97
C ALA A 61 27.47 -15.68 1.86
N SER A 62 26.70 -14.76 1.27
CA SER A 62 25.70 -13.96 2.00
C SER A 62 24.57 -14.81 2.55
N ILE A 63 24.10 -15.79 1.78
CA ILE A 63 23.05 -16.74 2.18
C ILE A 63 23.55 -17.67 3.29
N ILE A 64 24.78 -18.18 3.18
CA ILE A 64 25.40 -19.01 4.23
C ILE A 64 25.54 -18.21 5.54
N ASN A 65 25.99 -16.95 5.48
CA ASN A 65 26.02 -16.06 6.65
C ASN A 65 24.62 -15.75 7.20
N MET A 66 23.60 -15.63 6.34
CA MET A 66 22.20 -15.56 6.77
C MET A 66 21.65 -16.87 7.35
N GLY A 67 22.27 -18.03 7.09
CA GLY A 67 21.95 -19.30 7.76
C GLY A 67 22.51 -19.36 9.19
N PHE A 68 23.68 -18.74 9.43
CA PHE A 68 24.26 -18.55 10.77
C PHE A 68 23.45 -17.62 11.69
N LYS A 69 22.42 -16.95 11.13
CA LYS A 69 21.40 -16.14 11.80
C LYS A 69 20.63 -16.87 12.91
N ILE A 70 20.66 -18.21 12.91
CA ILE A 70 20.04 -19.04 13.96
C ILE A 70 20.89 -19.04 15.25
N ARG A 71 22.18 -18.70 15.19
CA ARG A 71 23.11 -18.87 16.32
C ARG A 71 23.68 -17.58 16.91
N TYR A 72 23.80 -16.49 16.14
CA TYR A 72 24.37 -15.23 16.65
C TYR A 72 23.72 -13.96 16.03
N PRO A 73 23.12 -13.03 16.82
CA PRO A 73 22.33 -11.91 16.30
C PRO A 73 23.11 -10.75 15.65
N TYR A 74 24.40 -10.60 15.96
CA TYR A 74 25.24 -9.46 15.53
C TYR A 74 25.65 -9.48 14.04
N TYR A 75 25.34 -10.56 13.31
CA TYR A 75 25.74 -10.73 11.90
C TYR A 75 24.72 -10.18 10.90
N LYS A 76 23.62 -9.60 11.37
CA LYS A 76 22.53 -9.07 10.53
C LYS A 76 23.02 -7.94 9.62
N ASP A 77 23.75 -6.98 10.18
CA ASP A 77 24.20 -5.80 9.44
C ASP A 77 25.30 -6.17 8.43
N PHE A 78 26.16 -7.12 8.80
CA PHE A 78 27.23 -7.62 7.92
C PHE A 78 26.70 -8.42 6.72
N ALA A 79 25.67 -9.24 6.93
CA ALA A 79 25.00 -9.97 5.85
C ALA A 79 24.27 -9.04 4.87
N ILE A 80 23.67 -7.96 5.39
CA ILE A 80 23.02 -6.93 4.57
C ILE A 80 24.06 -6.20 3.70
N ILE A 81 25.22 -5.86 4.26
CA ILE A 81 26.32 -5.22 3.54
C ILE A 81 26.84 -6.13 2.41
N LEU A 82 27.11 -7.41 2.70
CA LEU A 82 27.56 -8.39 1.70
C LEU A 82 26.53 -8.59 0.58
N LEU A 83 25.25 -8.66 0.94
CA LEU A 83 24.16 -8.77 -0.02
C LEU A 83 24.08 -7.52 -0.91
N PHE A 84 24.20 -6.33 -0.33
CA PHE A 84 24.21 -5.06 -1.06
C PHE A 84 25.34 -5.03 -2.09
N PHE A 85 26.58 -5.37 -1.70
CA PHE A 85 27.70 -5.46 -2.64
C PHE A 85 27.46 -6.54 -3.72
N GLY A 86 26.92 -7.70 -3.35
CA GLY A 86 26.59 -8.76 -4.31
C GLY A 86 25.56 -8.31 -5.36
N VAL A 87 24.52 -7.59 -4.93
CA VAL A 87 23.50 -7.00 -5.80
C VAL A 87 24.09 -5.91 -6.68
N CYS A 88 24.93 -5.01 -6.15
CA CYS A 88 25.60 -3.99 -6.95
C CYS A 88 26.53 -4.59 -8.03
N PHE A 89 27.27 -5.66 -7.71
CA PHE A 89 28.09 -6.38 -8.69
C PHE A 89 27.23 -7.08 -9.75
N PHE A 90 26.09 -7.65 -9.35
CA PHE A 90 25.14 -8.28 -10.25
C PHE A 90 24.47 -7.28 -11.20
N ILE A 91 24.05 -6.12 -10.69
CA ILE A 91 23.52 -5.01 -11.50
C ILE A 91 24.59 -4.48 -12.44
N THR A 92 25.83 -4.32 -11.97
CA THR A 92 26.96 -3.90 -12.82
C THR A 92 27.19 -4.92 -13.94
N TRP A 93 27.14 -6.22 -13.63
CA TRP A 93 27.23 -7.28 -14.64
C TRP A 93 26.09 -7.23 -15.65
N ILE A 94 24.84 -7.05 -15.22
CA ILE A 94 23.67 -6.88 -16.10
C ILE A 94 23.83 -5.65 -16.99
N LEU A 95 24.22 -4.51 -16.43
CA LEU A 95 24.40 -3.28 -17.19
C LEU A 95 25.54 -3.40 -18.20
N THR A 96 26.60 -4.14 -17.87
CA THR A 96 27.68 -4.48 -18.81
C THR A 96 27.21 -5.49 -19.87
N PHE A 97 26.29 -6.39 -19.53
CA PHE A 97 25.69 -7.38 -20.44
C PHE A 97 24.73 -6.72 -21.45
N LEU A 98 23.86 -5.81 -21.00
CA LEU A 98 22.82 -5.14 -21.81
C LEU A 98 23.38 -4.04 -22.73
N LYS A 99 24.53 -3.43 -22.43
CA LYS A 99 25.11 -2.32 -23.21
C LYS A 99 25.98 -2.76 -24.41
N SER A 100 25.72 -3.93 -25.01
CA SER A 100 26.68 -4.51 -25.97
C SER A 100 26.76 -3.86 -27.37
N PRO A 101 25.85 -2.99 -27.86
CA PRO A 101 26.10 -2.24 -29.11
C PRO A 101 26.28 -0.71 -28.96
N LEU A 102 25.82 -0.06 -27.88
CA LEU A 102 25.64 1.40 -27.84
C LEU A 102 26.90 2.24 -27.47
N PHE A 103 27.99 1.62 -27.01
CA PHE A 103 29.16 2.34 -26.50
C PHE A 103 30.48 1.68 -26.90
N SER A 104 31.53 2.47 -27.15
CA SER A 104 32.89 1.94 -27.38
C SER A 104 33.43 1.22 -26.15
N ILE A 105 34.28 0.20 -26.35
CA ILE A 105 34.88 -0.62 -25.27
C ILE A 105 35.49 0.26 -24.16
N LYS A 106 36.26 1.30 -24.53
CA LYS A 106 36.90 2.22 -23.58
C LYS A 106 35.89 3.00 -22.73
N LYS A 107 34.76 3.43 -23.33
CA LYS A 107 33.71 4.17 -22.62
C LYS A 107 32.90 3.26 -21.69
N ARG A 108 32.72 1.98 -22.05
CA ARG A 108 32.10 0.96 -21.17
C ARG A 108 32.95 0.68 -19.93
N ILE A 109 34.26 0.53 -20.10
CA ILE A 109 35.21 0.31 -18.99
C ILE A 109 35.20 1.48 -18.02
N ASN A 110 35.27 2.72 -18.53
CA ASN A 110 35.24 3.91 -17.68
C ASN A 110 33.93 4.06 -16.90
N LEU A 111 32.79 3.71 -17.50
CA LEU A 111 31.49 3.80 -16.83
C LEU A 111 31.34 2.74 -15.72
N SER A 112 31.78 1.51 -15.97
CA SER A 112 31.79 0.44 -14.96
C SER A 112 32.73 0.75 -13.79
N LEU A 113 33.93 1.31 -14.07
CA LEU A 113 34.86 1.76 -13.04
C LEU A 113 34.28 2.93 -12.22
N LEU A 114 33.61 3.88 -12.89
CA LEU A 114 32.96 5.02 -12.23
C LEU A 114 31.79 4.57 -11.35
N THR A 115 31.03 3.57 -11.81
CA THR A 115 29.93 2.98 -11.04
C THR A 115 30.48 2.24 -9.81
N LEU A 116 31.54 1.46 -9.97
CA LEU A 116 32.21 0.76 -8.88
C LEU A 116 32.79 1.75 -7.85
N LEU A 117 33.44 2.82 -8.31
CA LEU A 117 34.00 3.90 -7.47
C LEU A 117 32.92 4.69 -6.74
N PHE A 118 31.79 4.95 -7.37
CA PHE A 118 30.67 5.66 -6.77
C PHE A 118 30.03 4.82 -5.66
N PHE A 119 29.75 3.54 -5.91
CA PHE A 119 29.15 2.67 -4.90
C PHE A 119 30.12 2.28 -3.79
N SER A 120 31.42 2.13 -4.07
CA SER A 120 32.43 1.89 -3.03
C SER A 120 32.67 3.12 -2.15
N SER A 121 32.66 4.33 -2.73
CA SER A 121 32.77 5.58 -1.96
C SER A 121 31.52 5.86 -1.14
N LEU A 122 30.33 5.54 -1.64
CA LEU A 122 29.07 5.60 -0.88
C LEU A 122 29.06 4.60 0.28
N GLY A 123 29.52 3.35 0.06
CA GLY A 123 29.68 2.35 1.11
C GLY A 123 30.67 2.77 2.19
N LEU A 124 31.82 3.33 1.80
CA LEU A 124 32.82 3.89 2.72
C LEU A 124 32.31 5.10 3.50
N PHE A 125 31.54 5.99 2.87
CA PHE A 125 30.92 7.14 3.52
C PHE A 125 29.95 6.68 4.62
N ILE A 126 29.07 5.73 4.31
CA ILE A 126 28.14 5.11 5.28
C ILE A 126 28.93 4.51 6.45
N LEU A 127 29.99 3.75 6.16
CA LEU A 127 30.85 3.12 7.16
C LEU A 127 31.56 4.14 8.07
N MET A 128 32.07 5.24 7.51
CA MET A 128 32.75 6.29 8.27
C MET A 128 31.80 7.13 9.12
N THR A 129 30.59 7.41 8.61
CA THR A 129 29.54 8.08 9.39
C THR A 129 29.09 7.23 10.57
N GLU A 130 29.03 5.91 10.43
CA GLU A 130 28.74 5.01 11.53
C GLU A 130 29.88 5.00 12.57
N ILE A 131 31.14 4.79 12.17
CA ILE A 131 32.29 4.67 13.09
C ILE A 131 32.51 5.95 13.91
N SER A 132 32.40 7.12 13.30
CA SER A 132 32.55 8.42 13.99
C SER A 132 31.50 8.61 15.10
N TYR A 133 30.29 8.10 14.88
CA TYR A 133 29.14 8.30 15.76
C TYR A 133 29.03 7.22 16.85
N PHE A 134 29.35 5.96 16.50
CA PHE A 134 29.55 4.86 17.46
C PHE A 134 30.53 5.25 18.57
N LYS A 135 31.59 5.98 18.21
CA LYS A 135 32.62 6.44 19.14
C LYS A 135 32.15 7.55 20.10
N LYS A 136 31.05 8.25 19.79
CA LYS A 136 30.58 9.43 20.53
C LYS A 136 29.34 9.18 21.40
N TYR A 137 28.45 8.25 21.02
CA TYR A 137 27.12 8.13 21.66
C TYR A 137 26.70 6.70 22.06
N GLY A 138 27.55 5.68 21.84
CA GLY A 138 27.26 4.29 22.17
C GLY A 138 26.30 3.59 21.19
N ILE A 139 26.36 2.26 21.17
CA ILE A 139 25.78 1.37 20.13
C ILE A 139 24.26 1.53 20.00
N ILE A 140 23.53 1.65 21.11
CA ILE A 140 22.06 1.59 21.13
C ILE A 140 21.45 2.88 20.56
N ASN A 141 22.01 4.05 20.86
CA ASN A 141 21.49 5.33 20.37
C ASN A 141 21.84 5.58 18.89
N ALA A 142 23.02 5.12 18.44
CA ALA A 142 23.40 5.19 17.03
C ALA A 142 22.50 4.31 16.16
N VAL A 143 22.19 3.09 16.59
CA VAL A 143 21.31 2.16 15.86
C VAL A 143 19.88 2.69 15.79
N ASN A 144 19.33 3.23 16.89
CA ASN A 144 17.98 3.82 16.88
C ASN A 144 17.90 5.05 15.96
N LEU A 145 18.93 5.90 15.95
CA LEU A 145 18.95 7.08 15.09
C LEU A 145 19.18 6.71 13.61
N ILE A 146 20.02 5.72 13.30
CA ILE A 146 20.20 5.21 11.93
C ILE A 146 18.90 4.56 11.44
N TYR A 147 18.21 3.81 12.30
CA TYR A 147 16.91 3.23 11.98
C TYR A 147 15.85 4.33 11.73
N GLU A 148 15.79 5.36 12.58
CA GLU A 148 14.90 6.50 12.36
C GLU A 148 15.26 7.32 11.13
N THR A 149 16.54 7.55 10.88
CA THR A 149 17.02 8.33 9.73
C THR A 149 16.82 7.56 8.44
N HIS A 150 17.11 6.26 8.43
CA HIS A 150 16.80 5.37 7.31
C HIS A 150 15.30 5.34 7.05
N ASN A 151 14.46 5.21 8.08
CA ASN A 151 13.01 5.23 7.92
C ASN A 151 12.52 6.59 7.39
N LYS A 152 13.02 7.71 7.91
CA LYS A 152 12.68 9.06 7.43
C LYS A 152 13.12 9.29 5.99
N LEU A 153 14.35 8.90 5.65
CA LEU A 153 14.92 9.08 4.31
C LEU A 153 14.30 8.12 3.29
N SER A 154 14.02 6.88 3.70
CA SER A 154 13.27 5.90 2.91
C SER A 154 11.89 6.46 2.63
N LYS A 155 11.10 6.83 3.65
CA LYS A 155 9.77 7.45 3.45
C LYS A 155 9.85 8.67 2.55
N ALA A 156 10.80 9.59 2.75
CA ALA A 156 10.93 10.79 1.93
C ALA A 156 11.25 10.52 0.44
N LEU A 157 11.94 9.43 0.12
CA LEU A 157 12.33 9.09 -1.26
C LEU A 157 11.39 8.07 -1.91
N THR A 158 10.90 7.09 -1.16
CA THR A 158 10.00 6.04 -1.66
C THR A 158 8.58 6.56 -1.80
N PHE A 159 8.09 7.40 -0.88
CA PHE A 159 6.70 7.87 -0.90
C PHE A 159 6.34 8.65 -2.16
N PRO A 160 7.13 9.64 -2.63
CA PRO A 160 6.81 10.34 -3.88
C PRO A 160 6.86 9.42 -5.10
N ALA A 161 7.80 8.47 -5.13
CA ALA A 161 7.95 7.50 -6.20
C ALA A 161 6.80 6.48 -6.21
N GLN A 162 6.43 5.92 -5.05
CA GLN A 162 5.30 5.01 -4.86
C GLN A 162 3.99 5.71 -5.21
N LYS A 163 3.76 6.93 -4.72
CA LYS A 163 2.62 7.77 -5.07
C LYS A 163 2.55 8.00 -6.58
N PHE A 164 3.66 8.36 -7.21
CA PHE A 164 3.72 8.56 -8.66
C PHE A 164 3.40 7.28 -9.43
N VAL A 165 3.95 6.13 -9.04
CA VAL A 165 3.67 4.84 -9.66
C VAL A 165 2.20 4.46 -9.46
N LEU A 166 1.67 4.54 -8.24
CA LEU A 166 0.26 4.23 -7.93
C LEU A 166 -0.70 5.14 -8.70
N GLN A 167 -0.45 6.45 -8.76
CA GLN A 167 -1.24 7.41 -9.55
C GLN A 167 -1.16 7.14 -11.06
N THR A 168 -0.05 6.60 -11.54
CA THR A 168 0.14 6.27 -12.95
C THR A 168 -0.56 4.95 -13.29
N VAL A 169 -0.43 3.94 -12.42
CA VAL A 169 -1.00 2.61 -12.60
C VAL A 169 -2.52 2.60 -12.42
N THR A 170 -3.09 3.43 -11.54
CA THR A 170 -4.55 3.55 -11.36
C THR A 170 -5.29 3.98 -12.62
N LYS A 171 -4.61 4.69 -13.52
CA LYS A 171 -5.13 5.17 -14.80
C LYS A 171 -4.94 4.18 -15.95
N ILE A 172 -4.20 3.08 -15.72
CA ILE A 172 -3.94 2.09 -16.75
C ILE A 172 -5.03 1.02 -16.64
N GLU A 173 -5.82 0.93 -17.70
CA GLU A 173 -6.72 -0.18 -17.95
C GLU A 173 -6.09 -1.05 -19.03
N LEU A 174 -6.02 -2.37 -18.82
CA LEU A 174 -5.46 -3.31 -19.80
C LEU A 174 -6.47 -3.67 -20.89
N THR A 175 -7.65 -3.04 -20.88
CA THR A 175 -8.69 -3.22 -21.88
C THR A 175 -8.54 -2.19 -23.01
N SER A 176 -8.77 -2.62 -24.25
CA SER A 176 -8.90 -1.73 -25.41
C SER A 176 -10.28 -1.07 -25.53
N ARG A 177 -11.20 -1.35 -24.58
CA ARG A 177 -12.57 -0.83 -24.56
C ARG A 177 -12.56 0.62 -24.10
N LYS A 178 -13.25 1.50 -24.84
CA LYS A 178 -13.42 2.92 -24.49
C LYS A 178 -14.53 3.16 -23.47
N ASP A 179 -15.56 2.32 -23.49
CA ASP A 179 -16.76 2.47 -22.67
C ASP A 179 -16.84 1.35 -21.62
N LYS A 180 -17.38 1.70 -20.44
CA LYS A 180 -17.74 0.78 -19.36
C LYS A 180 -19.08 0.12 -19.66
N TYR A 181 -19.36 -1.03 -19.05
CA TYR A 181 -20.57 -1.77 -19.39
C TYR A 181 -21.84 -1.12 -18.90
N ILE A 182 -21.83 -0.57 -17.69
CA ILE A 182 -22.99 0.14 -17.17
C ILE A 182 -23.11 1.51 -17.86
N THR A 183 -24.25 1.71 -18.51
CA THR A 183 -24.58 2.91 -19.29
C THR A 183 -25.05 4.08 -18.42
N ASP A 184 -25.07 5.28 -19.02
CA ASP A 184 -25.66 6.48 -18.41
C ASP A 184 -27.12 6.30 -17.99
N GLU A 185 -27.90 5.59 -18.81
CA GLU A 185 -29.32 5.37 -18.55
C GLU A 185 -29.52 4.41 -17.37
N GLU A 186 -28.73 3.33 -17.29
CA GLU A 186 -28.77 2.41 -16.15
C GLU A 186 -28.36 3.10 -14.85
N ILE A 187 -27.31 3.94 -14.86
CA ILE A 187 -26.93 4.70 -13.65
C ILE A 187 -27.97 5.72 -13.25
N LYS A 188 -28.68 6.31 -14.21
CA LYS A 188 -29.81 7.18 -13.90
C LYS A 188 -30.92 6.41 -13.18
N ASN A 189 -31.25 5.19 -13.62
CA ASN A 189 -32.24 4.35 -12.94
C ASN A 189 -31.77 3.92 -11.54
N VAL A 190 -30.48 3.59 -11.39
CA VAL A 190 -29.87 3.30 -10.09
C VAL A 190 -30.03 4.48 -9.13
N ARG A 191 -29.79 5.72 -9.58
CA ARG A 191 -29.88 6.94 -8.76
C ARG A 191 -31.23 7.08 -8.05
N ASP A 192 -32.31 6.66 -8.70
CA ASP A 192 -33.67 6.75 -8.17
C ASP A 192 -33.94 5.74 -7.05
N LEU A 193 -33.15 4.66 -6.95
CA LEU A 193 -33.25 3.64 -5.90
C LEU A 193 -32.42 3.98 -4.65
N LEU A 194 -31.43 4.86 -4.79
CA LEU A 194 -30.46 5.16 -3.73
C LEU A 194 -31.01 6.14 -2.69
N GLU A 195 -30.67 5.90 -1.43
CA GLU A 195 -30.96 6.77 -0.29
C GLU A 195 -29.67 7.30 0.36
N PRO A 196 -29.69 8.50 0.96
CA PRO A 196 -28.55 9.00 1.72
C PRO A 196 -28.09 8.00 2.78
N GLY A 197 -26.80 7.65 2.74
CA GLY A 197 -26.19 6.61 3.57
C GLY A 197 -25.94 5.29 2.84
N ASP A 198 -26.50 5.05 1.66
CA ASP A 198 -26.23 3.80 0.95
C ASP A 198 -24.72 3.64 0.64
N ILE A 199 -24.19 2.45 0.92
CA ILE A 199 -22.82 2.05 0.64
C ILE A 199 -22.75 1.56 -0.80
N LEU A 200 -21.93 2.23 -1.60
CA LEU A 200 -21.72 1.90 -3.01
C LEU A 200 -20.48 1.04 -3.15
N LEU A 201 -20.55 0.02 -4.01
CA LEU A 201 -19.48 -0.92 -4.31
C LEU A 201 -19.27 -0.96 -5.81
N LYS A 202 -18.01 -0.98 -6.24
CA LYS A 202 -17.66 -1.13 -7.66
C LYS A 202 -16.53 -2.11 -7.92
N ARG A 203 -16.53 -2.63 -9.15
CA ARG A 203 -15.39 -3.31 -9.78
C ARG A 203 -15.33 -2.92 -11.26
N ASN A 204 -14.11 -2.68 -11.73
CA ASN A 204 -13.80 -2.63 -13.16
C ASN A 204 -13.01 -3.88 -13.54
N GLU A 205 -13.33 -4.52 -14.66
CA GLU A 205 -12.50 -5.58 -15.21
C GLU A 205 -11.21 -5.03 -15.79
N LEU A 206 -10.15 -5.83 -15.69
CA LEU A 206 -8.83 -5.55 -16.29
C LEU A 206 -8.19 -4.21 -15.86
N GLN A 207 -8.64 -3.62 -14.74
CA GLN A 207 -7.98 -2.48 -14.13
C GLN A 207 -6.75 -2.95 -13.35
N VAL A 208 -5.58 -2.37 -13.61
CA VAL A 208 -4.31 -2.86 -13.03
C VAL A 208 -4.30 -2.78 -11.49
N THR A 209 -5.14 -1.90 -10.91
CA THR A 209 -5.34 -1.79 -9.46
C THR A 209 -5.91 -3.04 -8.81
N ASN A 210 -6.59 -3.91 -9.57
CA ASN A 210 -7.15 -5.17 -9.04
C ASN A 210 -6.05 -6.14 -8.58
N ILE A 211 -4.81 -6.00 -9.11
CA ILE A 211 -3.68 -6.89 -8.78
C ILE A 211 -3.18 -6.69 -7.33
N GLY A 212 -3.63 -5.62 -6.64
CA GLY A 212 -3.20 -5.28 -5.27
C GLY A 212 -4.31 -5.22 -4.21
N ILE A 213 -5.58 -5.33 -4.59
CA ILE A 213 -6.72 -5.26 -3.65
C ILE A 213 -7.34 -6.66 -3.53
N PRO A 214 -7.34 -7.28 -2.33
CA PRO A 214 -7.91 -8.60 -2.16
C PRO A 214 -9.43 -8.61 -2.40
N GLY A 215 -9.91 -9.59 -3.18
CA GLY A 215 -11.33 -9.86 -3.38
C GLY A 215 -11.90 -9.32 -4.70
N PHE A 216 -13.17 -9.67 -4.98
CA PHE A 216 -13.85 -9.29 -6.21
C PHE A 216 -14.16 -7.79 -6.25
N TRP A 217 -14.73 -7.26 -5.17
CA TRP A 217 -15.06 -5.84 -5.04
C TRP A 217 -13.84 -5.03 -4.62
N THR A 218 -13.48 -4.02 -5.41
CA THR A 218 -12.20 -3.33 -5.29
C THR A 218 -12.29 -1.89 -4.78
N HIS A 219 -13.49 -1.30 -4.76
CA HIS A 219 -13.67 0.06 -4.25
C HIS A 219 -15.06 0.30 -3.67
N SER A 220 -15.15 1.29 -2.78
CA SER A 220 -16.39 1.67 -2.12
C SER A 220 -16.53 3.19 -1.95
N GLY A 221 -17.77 3.65 -1.77
CA GLY A 221 -18.12 5.03 -1.43
C GLY A 221 -19.44 5.11 -0.67
N ILE A 222 -19.82 6.30 -0.23
CA ILE A 222 -21.10 6.56 0.44
C ILE A 222 -21.92 7.50 -0.44
N TYR A 223 -23.14 7.11 -0.77
CA TYR A 223 -24.10 7.99 -1.44
C TYR A 223 -24.74 8.94 -0.43
N PHE A 224 -24.88 10.21 -0.79
CA PHE A 224 -25.59 11.22 -0.01
C PHE A 224 -26.59 12.02 -0.85
N GLY A 225 -26.47 12.02 -2.18
CA GLY A 225 -27.38 12.74 -3.08
C GLY A 225 -27.18 14.26 -3.07
N SER A 226 -28.15 15.02 -3.56
CA SER A 226 -28.08 16.49 -3.54
C SER A 226 -28.38 17.05 -2.15
N LEU A 227 -28.00 18.31 -1.91
CA LEU A 227 -28.33 19.01 -0.68
C LEU A 227 -29.85 19.08 -0.43
N GLU A 228 -30.63 19.24 -1.50
CA GLU A 228 -32.10 19.22 -1.45
C GLU A 228 -32.65 17.83 -1.07
N LYS A 229 -32.04 16.76 -1.59
CA LYS A 229 -32.39 15.38 -1.22
C LYS A 229 -32.07 15.09 0.24
N LEU A 230 -30.97 15.63 0.76
CA LEU A 230 -30.60 15.51 2.18
C LEU A 230 -31.65 16.19 3.08
N ASP A 231 -32.05 17.42 2.75
CA ASP A 231 -33.06 18.14 3.53
C ASP A 231 -34.43 17.45 3.49
N ASP A 232 -34.86 16.92 2.35
CA ASP A 232 -36.13 16.18 2.26
C ASP A 232 -36.07 14.82 2.97
N PHE A 233 -34.97 14.08 2.82
CA PHE A 233 -34.82 12.75 3.44
C PHE A 233 -34.78 12.81 4.97
N PHE A 234 -34.13 13.85 5.52
CA PHE A 234 -33.99 14.07 6.96
C PHE A 234 -34.97 15.10 7.54
N LYS A 235 -36.03 15.48 6.82
CA LYS A 235 -37.01 16.48 7.31
C LYS A 235 -37.70 16.10 8.63
N ASP A 236 -37.80 14.80 8.90
CA ASP A 236 -38.44 14.26 10.10
C ASP A 236 -37.44 14.06 11.27
N VAL A 237 -36.14 14.33 11.03
CA VAL A 237 -35.10 14.25 12.06
C VAL A 237 -35.07 15.55 12.86
N ASP A 238 -35.15 15.44 14.19
CA ASP A 238 -35.07 16.60 15.08
C ASP A 238 -33.61 17.03 15.29
N PHE A 239 -33.15 17.98 14.48
CA PHE A 239 -31.82 18.58 14.60
C PHE A 239 -31.74 19.72 15.63
N ALA A 240 -32.77 19.91 16.46
CA ALA A 240 -33.01 21.04 17.35
C ALA A 240 -33.31 22.37 16.62
N ASP A 241 -34.07 23.23 17.28
CA ASP A 241 -34.45 24.58 16.82
C ASP A 241 -35.13 24.63 15.44
N GLY A 242 -35.75 23.52 15.00
CA GLY A 242 -36.42 23.42 13.69
C GLY A 242 -35.47 23.51 12.49
N LYS A 243 -34.17 23.26 12.70
CA LYS A 243 -33.15 23.26 11.66
C LYS A 243 -33.27 22.04 10.75
N ASN A 244 -32.95 22.21 9.48
CA ASN A 244 -32.78 21.08 8.57
C ASN A 244 -31.32 20.59 8.53
N PHE A 245 -31.05 19.55 7.75
CA PHE A 245 -29.72 18.99 7.62
C PHE A 245 -28.71 20.02 7.08
N SER A 246 -29.11 20.82 6.08
CA SER A 246 -28.30 21.89 5.50
C SER A 246 -27.86 22.94 6.52
N ASP A 247 -28.74 23.33 7.44
CA ASP A 247 -28.45 24.29 8.51
C ASP A 247 -27.38 23.74 9.44
N ILE A 248 -27.53 22.49 9.88
CA ILE A 248 -26.54 21.79 10.72
C ILE A 248 -25.20 21.65 9.99
N LEU A 249 -25.23 21.29 8.71
CA LEU A 249 -24.02 21.17 7.90
C LEU A 249 -23.30 22.51 7.75
N LYS A 250 -24.05 23.60 7.58
CA LYS A 250 -23.49 24.96 7.47
C LYS A 250 -22.81 25.39 8.76
N GLU A 251 -23.37 25.05 9.91
CA GLU A 251 -22.79 25.33 11.23
C GLU A 251 -21.52 24.50 11.49
N LYS A 252 -21.57 23.19 11.22
CA LYS A 252 -20.44 22.29 11.47
C LYS A 252 -19.31 22.46 10.45
N ASN A 253 -19.64 22.68 9.18
CA ASN A 253 -18.66 22.74 8.10
C ASN A 253 -19.12 23.65 6.94
N LEU A 254 -18.95 24.96 7.14
CA LEU A 254 -19.28 25.98 6.13
C LEU A 254 -18.62 25.76 4.76
N LYS A 255 -17.42 25.15 4.73
CA LYS A 255 -16.71 24.87 3.47
C LYS A 255 -17.43 23.78 2.67
N VAL A 256 -17.83 22.69 3.32
CA VAL A 256 -18.60 21.61 2.70
C VAL A 256 -19.95 22.13 2.22
N PHE A 257 -20.68 22.84 3.09
CA PHE A 257 -21.97 23.44 2.73
C PHE A 257 -21.85 24.29 1.46
N LYS A 258 -20.92 25.26 1.43
CA LYS A 258 -20.68 26.11 0.25
C LYS A 258 -20.33 25.32 -1.01
N LYS A 259 -19.65 24.18 -0.87
CA LYS A 259 -19.28 23.32 -2.01
C LYS A 259 -20.52 22.62 -2.58
N LEU A 260 -21.32 21.99 -1.72
CA LEU A 260 -22.55 21.27 -2.12
C LEU A 260 -23.65 22.23 -2.59
N SER A 261 -23.79 23.42 -2.00
CA SER A 261 -24.75 24.43 -2.47
C SER A 261 -24.42 24.99 -3.86
N LYS A 262 -23.14 24.95 -4.27
CA LYS A 262 -22.69 25.44 -5.58
C LYS A 262 -22.73 24.38 -6.68
N ASN A 263 -22.62 23.11 -6.33
CA ASN A 263 -22.58 22.02 -7.28
C ASN A 263 -23.50 20.89 -6.81
N LYS A 264 -24.66 20.78 -7.46
CA LYS A 264 -25.69 19.79 -7.17
C LYS A 264 -25.39 18.41 -7.74
N ASP A 265 -24.40 18.31 -8.63
CA ASP A 265 -24.00 17.05 -9.26
C ASP A 265 -23.06 16.24 -8.35
N LEU A 266 -22.71 16.76 -7.17
CA LEU A 266 -21.92 16.03 -6.17
C LEU A 266 -22.86 15.20 -5.31
N GLU A 267 -22.76 13.88 -5.41
CA GLU A 267 -23.73 12.96 -4.80
C GLU A 267 -23.08 11.86 -3.97
N ILE A 268 -21.77 11.65 -4.11
CA ILE A 268 -21.02 10.60 -3.42
C ILE A 268 -19.79 11.16 -2.73
N ILE A 269 -19.39 10.54 -1.61
CA ILE A 269 -18.10 10.76 -0.97
C ILE A 269 -17.30 9.46 -1.00
N GLU A 270 -16.03 9.56 -1.40
CA GLU A 270 -15.12 8.42 -1.53
C GLU A 270 -13.67 8.87 -1.31
N SER A 271 -12.80 7.93 -0.94
CA SER A 271 -11.34 8.16 -0.93
C SER A 271 -10.72 7.50 -2.15
N ILE A 272 -10.18 8.31 -3.05
CA ILE A 272 -9.45 7.88 -4.25
C ILE A 272 -8.04 8.49 -4.22
N ALA A 273 -7.19 8.22 -5.21
CA ALA A 273 -5.81 8.75 -5.25
C ALA A 273 -5.69 10.26 -4.90
N SER A 274 -6.64 11.12 -5.28
CA SER A 274 -6.61 12.55 -4.90
C SER A 274 -6.92 12.86 -3.43
N GLY A 275 -7.27 11.86 -2.62
CA GLY A 275 -7.79 11.97 -1.26
C GLY A 275 -9.29 11.73 -1.17
N VAL A 276 -9.87 12.13 -0.04
CA VAL A 276 -11.31 12.10 0.21
C VAL A 276 -11.96 13.25 -0.55
N VAL A 277 -12.82 12.91 -1.50
CA VAL A 277 -13.43 13.86 -2.43
C VAL A 277 -14.93 13.61 -2.58
N PHE A 278 -15.62 14.64 -3.09
CA PHE A 278 -16.97 14.49 -3.60
C PHE A 278 -16.92 14.34 -5.11
N ASN A 279 -17.75 13.44 -5.64
CA ASN A 279 -17.90 13.21 -7.07
C ASN A 279 -19.38 13.03 -7.44
N PRO A 280 -19.71 13.08 -8.74
CA PRO A 280 -20.97 12.57 -9.25
C PRO A 280 -21.10 11.06 -9.08
N LEU A 281 -22.34 10.56 -9.03
CA LEU A 281 -22.61 9.13 -8.94
C LEU A 281 -21.94 8.34 -10.08
N GLU A 282 -21.88 8.91 -11.28
CA GLU A 282 -21.26 8.31 -12.47
C GLU A 282 -19.79 7.95 -12.24
N HIS A 283 -19.07 8.62 -11.33
CA HIS A 283 -17.67 8.34 -11.05
C HIS A 283 -17.44 6.96 -10.39
N ILE A 284 -18.42 6.48 -9.61
CA ILE A 284 -18.40 5.13 -9.02
C ILE A 284 -19.35 4.17 -9.74
N GLY A 285 -20.37 4.68 -10.44
CA GLY A 285 -21.41 3.91 -11.12
C GLY A 285 -21.09 3.51 -12.57
N LYS A 286 -20.32 4.30 -13.33
CA LYS A 286 -19.90 3.90 -14.69
C LYS A 286 -18.76 2.91 -14.62
N VAL A 287 -19.09 1.66 -14.40
CA VAL A 287 -18.14 0.56 -14.16
C VAL A 287 -18.64 -0.73 -14.81
N ASP A 288 -17.92 -1.83 -14.60
CA ASP A 288 -18.31 -3.13 -15.11
C ASP A 288 -19.26 -3.86 -14.14
N TYR A 289 -19.06 -3.72 -12.83
CA TYR A 289 -19.99 -4.21 -11.81
C TYR A 289 -20.23 -3.14 -10.75
N PHE A 290 -21.50 -2.98 -10.37
CA PHE A 290 -21.93 -1.99 -9.38
C PHE A 290 -22.91 -2.63 -8.42
N SER A 291 -22.84 -2.26 -7.15
CA SER A 291 -23.86 -2.61 -6.17
C SER A 291 -24.04 -1.51 -5.15
N ALA A 292 -25.24 -1.46 -4.56
CA ALA A 292 -25.51 -0.66 -3.38
C ALA A 292 -26.10 -1.51 -2.26
N LEU A 293 -25.63 -1.27 -1.04
CA LEU A 293 -26.14 -1.83 0.20
C LEU A 293 -26.63 -0.71 1.09
N ARG A 294 -27.77 -0.89 1.74
CA ARG A 294 -28.36 0.09 2.64
C ARG A 294 -28.10 -0.29 4.08
N PRO A 295 -27.38 0.53 4.84
CA PRO A 295 -27.25 0.34 6.28
C PRO A 295 -28.62 0.35 6.98
N ASN A 296 -28.87 -0.70 7.77
CA ASN A 296 -30.05 -0.83 8.62
C ASN A 296 -29.80 -0.12 9.96
N ILE A 297 -29.81 1.22 9.91
CA ILE A 297 -29.63 2.14 11.04
C ILE A 297 -30.66 3.27 10.92
N GLU A 298 -30.96 3.95 12.03
CA GLU A 298 -31.99 4.99 12.09
C GLU A 298 -31.60 6.24 11.26
N LYS A 299 -32.59 7.05 10.87
CA LYS A 299 -32.34 8.26 10.05
C LYS A 299 -31.41 9.25 10.75
N GLU A 300 -31.55 9.43 12.05
CA GLU A 300 -30.68 10.24 12.91
C GLU A 300 -29.23 9.77 12.81
N GLU A 301 -29.02 8.45 12.84
CA GLU A 301 -27.71 7.82 12.75
C GLU A 301 -27.13 8.00 11.35
N LYS A 302 -27.93 7.80 10.28
CA LYS A 302 -27.51 8.10 8.89
C LYS A 302 -27.10 9.57 8.74
N ALA A 303 -27.83 10.51 9.32
CA ALA A 303 -27.45 11.93 9.29
C ALA A 303 -26.09 12.15 9.97
N GLN A 304 -25.87 11.55 11.15
CA GLN A 304 -24.59 11.66 11.86
C GLN A 304 -23.44 11.01 11.08
N VAL A 305 -23.66 9.85 10.45
CA VAL A 305 -22.69 9.19 9.56
C VAL A 305 -22.28 10.12 8.43
N LEU A 306 -23.23 10.78 7.76
CA LEU A 306 -22.92 11.68 6.65
C LEU A 306 -22.15 12.92 7.13
N LEU A 307 -22.52 13.49 8.27
CA LEU A 307 -21.76 14.58 8.90
C LEU A 307 -20.32 14.15 9.26
N ASN A 308 -20.15 12.93 9.77
CA ASN A 308 -18.83 12.35 10.04
C ASN A 308 -18.03 12.21 8.74
N ALA A 309 -18.61 11.60 7.70
CA ALA A 309 -17.96 11.42 6.41
C ALA A 309 -17.53 12.77 5.80
N PHE A 310 -18.40 13.77 5.84
CA PHE A 310 -18.11 15.12 5.32
C PHE A 310 -16.98 15.83 6.07
N SER A 311 -16.74 15.49 7.34
CA SER A 311 -15.60 16.02 8.10
C SER A 311 -14.24 15.58 7.53
N PHE A 312 -14.20 14.45 6.81
CA PHE A 312 -12.98 13.92 6.19
C PHE A 312 -12.65 14.54 4.83
N LEU A 313 -13.52 15.40 4.27
CA LEU A 313 -13.31 15.98 2.94
C LEU A 313 -11.95 16.70 2.84
N GLY A 314 -11.15 16.30 1.85
CA GLY A 314 -9.84 16.90 1.55
C GLY A 314 -8.67 16.26 2.28
N LEU A 315 -8.89 15.26 3.14
CA LEU A 315 -7.82 14.45 3.71
C LEU A 315 -7.14 13.62 2.60
N PRO A 316 -5.80 13.47 2.62
CA PRO A 316 -5.08 12.82 1.53
C PRO A 316 -5.30 11.29 1.53
N TYR A 317 -5.06 10.67 0.37
CA TYR A 317 -5.16 9.21 0.22
C TYR A 317 -3.98 8.49 0.86
N ASP A 318 -4.22 7.32 1.43
CA ASP A 318 -3.15 6.47 1.97
C ASP A 318 -2.44 5.65 0.90
N TYR A 319 -1.35 6.21 0.37
CA TYR A 319 -0.50 5.56 -0.62
C TYR A 319 0.44 4.52 -0.06
N ASP A 320 0.72 4.57 1.25
CA ASP A 320 1.60 3.60 1.88
C ASP A 320 0.88 2.27 2.14
N PHE A 321 -0.46 2.22 1.97
CA PHE A 321 -1.32 1.13 2.47
C PHE A 321 -0.89 0.74 3.90
N ASP A 322 -0.46 1.77 4.65
CA ASP A 322 0.21 1.66 5.93
C ASP A 322 -0.86 2.05 6.93
N PHE A 323 -1.71 1.06 7.25
CA PHE A 323 -2.88 1.10 8.15
C PHE A 323 -2.65 1.58 9.63
N ALA A 324 -1.71 2.48 9.92
CA ALA A 324 -1.33 2.97 11.26
C ALA A 324 -0.62 4.32 11.25
N THR A 325 -0.83 5.12 10.22
CA THR A 325 -0.79 6.58 10.40
C THR A 325 -2.18 7.12 10.13
N ASP A 326 -2.71 7.92 11.07
CA ASP A 326 -4.05 8.55 10.98
C ASP A 326 -4.15 9.67 9.93
N ASP A 327 -3.08 9.91 9.17
CA ASP A 327 -2.93 11.08 8.28
C ASP A 327 -3.37 10.81 6.83
N SER A 328 -3.88 9.62 6.52
CA SER A 328 -4.23 9.22 5.15
C SER A 328 -5.36 8.17 5.13
N PHE A 329 -6.25 8.22 4.13
CA PHE A 329 -7.48 7.40 4.09
C PHE A 329 -7.54 6.47 2.88
N ILE A 330 -7.84 5.18 3.09
CA ILE A 330 -8.35 4.29 2.03
C ILE A 330 -9.87 4.37 1.89
N CYS A 331 -10.44 3.83 0.81
CA CYS A 331 -11.88 3.91 0.57
C CYS A 331 -12.73 3.32 1.70
N THR A 332 -12.34 2.17 2.26
CA THR A 332 -13.04 1.51 3.37
C THR A 332 -12.82 2.20 4.72
N GLU A 333 -11.78 3.02 4.87
CA GLU A 333 -11.53 3.76 6.10
C GLU A 333 -12.50 4.92 6.28
N VAL A 334 -12.89 5.59 5.18
CA VAL A 334 -13.98 6.59 5.20
C VAL A 334 -15.27 5.94 5.70
N LEU A 335 -15.61 4.76 5.19
CA LEU A 335 -16.78 4.00 5.63
C LEU A 335 -16.67 3.65 7.11
N TYR A 336 -15.58 3.01 7.53
CA TYR A 336 -15.42 2.60 8.94
C TYR A 336 -15.46 3.80 9.89
N LYS A 337 -14.70 4.87 9.63
CA LYS A 337 -14.69 6.03 10.53
C LYS A 337 -16.04 6.74 10.56
N ALA A 338 -16.81 6.72 9.47
CA ALA A 338 -18.16 7.29 9.45
C ALA A 338 -19.19 6.42 10.20
N TYR A 339 -19.11 5.09 10.07
CA TYR A 339 -20.10 4.13 10.56
C TYR A 339 -19.78 3.43 11.89
N LYS A 340 -18.53 3.46 12.39
CA LYS A 340 -18.06 2.64 13.53
C LYS A 340 -18.86 2.78 14.83
N GLU A 341 -19.61 3.87 14.99
CA GLU A 341 -20.46 4.09 16.17
C GLU A 341 -21.80 3.33 16.07
N PHE A 342 -22.21 2.94 14.86
CA PHE A 342 -23.53 2.37 14.56
C PHE A 342 -23.44 0.95 13.97
N ILE A 343 -22.35 0.63 13.25
CA ILE A 343 -22.14 -0.66 12.59
C ILE A 343 -20.81 -1.26 13.04
N SER A 344 -20.87 -2.53 13.46
CA SER A 344 -19.66 -3.31 13.73
C SER A 344 -19.13 -3.95 12.45
N PHE A 345 -17.92 -3.59 12.06
CA PHE A 345 -17.22 -4.20 10.93
C PHE A 345 -16.29 -5.31 11.40
N ASP A 346 -16.22 -6.39 10.62
CA ASP A 346 -15.33 -7.53 10.88
C ASP A 346 -13.91 -7.20 10.41
N LEU A 347 -13.13 -6.56 11.29
CA LEU A 347 -11.79 -6.11 10.97
C LEU A 347 -10.77 -7.26 11.00
N ILE A 348 -9.94 -7.32 9.98
CA ILE A 348 -8.80 -8.24 9.85
C ILE A 348 -7.58 -7.59 10.49
N ASN A 349 -6.93 -8.30 11.41
CA ASN A 349 -5.67 -7.87 12.00
C ASN A 349 -4.48 -8.36 11.15
N ASN A 350 -3.71 -7.43 10.60
CA ASN A 350 -2.42 -7.72 9.98
C ASN A 350 -1.33 -6.92 10.71
N ARG A 351 -0.46 -7.64 11.43
CA ARG A 351 0.69 -7.08 12.18
C ARG A 351 0.31 -5.93 13.13
N GLY A 352 -0.82 -6.05 13.82
CA GLY A 352 -1.30 -5.08 14.81
C GLY A 352 -2.19 -3.99 14.22
N ARG A 353 -2.62 -4.10 12.97
CA ARG A 353 -3.45 -3.11 12.28
C ARG A 353 -4.73 -3.74 11.77
N PHE A 354 -5.84 -3.05 12.00
CA PHE A 354 -7.18 -3.51 11.70
C PHE A 354 -7.66 -2.86 10.41
N TYR A 355 -8.05 -3.66 9.43
CA TYR A 355 -8.61 -3.18 8.17
C TYR A 355 -9.67 -4.15 7.65
N PHE A 356 -10.43 -3.71 6.67
CA PHE A 356 -11.34 -4.54 5.89
C PHE A 356 -11.39 -4.01 4.46
N THR A 357 -11.77 -4.88 3.54
CA THR A 357 -11.89 -4.60 2.11
C THR A 357 -13.35 -4.36 1.70
N PRO A 358 -13.62 -3.77 0.53
CA PRO A 358 -14.98 -3.70 0.01
C PRO A 358 -15.61 -5.10 -0.14
N ASN A 359 -14.79 -6.11 -0.42
CA ASN A 359 -15.22 -7.51 -0.50
C ASN A 359 -15.70 -8.07 0.86
N ASP A 360 -15.12 -7.62 1.97
CA ASP A 360 -15.55 -8.02 3.31
C ASP A 360 -16.94 -7.47 3.67
N ILE A 361 -17.34 -6.32 3.09
CA ILE A 361 -18.70 -5.77 3.25
C ILE A 361 -19.73 -6.74 2.65
N VAL A 362 -19.45 -7.23 1.43
CA VAL A 362 -20.34 -8.17 0.73
C VAL A 362 -20.36 -9.53 1.41
N ARG A 363 -19.20 -9.98 1.92
CA ARG A 363 -19.13 -11.19 2.74
C ARG A 363 -19.97 -11.07 4.01
N LYS A 364 -19.91 -9.92 4.71
CA LYS A 364 -20.75 -9.67 5.89
C LYS A 364 -22.23 -9.71 5.54
N PHE A 365 -22.63 -9.02 4.47
CA PHE A 365 -24.00 -9.05 3.96
C PHE A 365 -24.48 -10.49 3.67
N ASP A 366 -23.67 -11.32 3.03
CA ASP A 366 -24.01 -12.72 2.74
C ASP A 366 -24.20 -13.56 4.02
N LEU A 367 -23.27 -13.43 4.97
CA LEU A 367 -23.32 -14.16 6.25
C LEU A 367 -24.51 -13.75 7.11
N GLU A 368 -24.98 -12.51 6.99
CA GLU A 368 -26.06 -11.96 7.79
C GLU A 368 -27.40 -11.94 7.05
N PHE A 369 -27.48 -12.28 5.77
CA PHE A 369 -28.65 -12.05 4.91
C PHE A 369 -29.99 -12.51 5.50
N ASP A 370 -30.03 -13.70 6.11
CA ASP A 370 -31.24 -14.28 6.72
C ASP A 370 -31.37 -13.97 8.23
N SER A 371 -30.44 -13.18 8.80
CA SER A 371 -30.44 -12.79 10.20
C SER A 371 -31.45 -11.67 10.47
N LYS A 372 -32.11 -11.73 11.62
CA LYS A 372 -32.95 -10.61 12.10
C LYS A 372 -32.14 -9.38 12.50
N THR A 373 -30.83 -9.53 12.65
CA THR A 373 -29.90 -8.47 13.06
C THR A 373 -28.90 -8.14 11.95
N HIS A 374 -29.29 -8.35 10.69
CA HIS A 374 -28.45 -7.96 9.55
C HIS A 374 -28.23 -6.45 9.55
N VAL A 375 -27.02 -6.02 9.25
CA VAL A 375 -26.69 -4.58 9.23
C VAL A 375 -26.85 -3.93 7.87
N PHE A 376 -27.07 -4.74 6.81
CA PHE A 376 -27.20 -4.26 5.43
C PHE A 376 -28.41 -4.87 4.73
N ASP A 377 -29.25 -4.01 4.16
CA ASP A 377 -30.29 -4.37 3.20
C ASP A 377 -29.75 -4.33 1.77
N PHE A 378 -30.26 -5.22 0.93
CA PHE A 378 -29.98 -5.21 -0.51
C PHE A 378 -30.73 -4.07 -1.20
N VAL A 379 -30.02 -3.24 -1.97
CA VAL A 379 -30.65 -2.23 -2.83
C VAL A 379 -30.62 -2.68 -4.28
N ILE A 380 -29.41 -2.92 -4.82
CA ILE A 380 -29.23 -3.32 -6.23
C ILE A 380 -27.89 -4.02 -6.44
N PHE A 381 -27.85 -4.91 -7.42
CA PHE A 381 -26.63 -5.43 -7.99
C PHE A 381 -26.75 -5.41 -9.52
N VAL A 382 -25.89 -4.63 -10.17
CA VAL A 382 -25.74 -4.63 -11.62
C VAL A 382 -24.52 -5.48 -11.95
N ASP A 383 -24.80 -6.63 -12.55
CA ASP A 383 -23.83 -7.63 -12.96
C ASP A 383 -23.52 -7.45 -14.46
N TYR A 384 -22.50 -8.15 -14.93
CA TYR A 384 -22.04 -8.08 -16.31
C TYR A 384 -21.94 -9.47 -16.95
N ASP A 385 -22.43 -9.61 -18.17
CA ASP A 385 -22.26 -10.81 -18.99
C ASP A 385 -21.12 -10.62 -19.99
N SER A 386 -20.01 -11.34 -19.75
CA SER A 386 -18.80 -11.30 -20.58
C SER A 386 -19.00 -11.74 -22.03
N ASN A 387 -19.97 -12.60 -22.29
CA ASN A 387 -20.24 -13.12 -23.63
C ASN A 387 -21.14 -12.18 -24.42
N LEU A 388 -22.10 -11.53 -23.74
CA LEU A 388 -23.06 -10.63 -24.36
C LEU A 388 -22.58 -9.18 -24.44
N GLY A 389 -21.56 -8.81 -23.65
CA GLY A 389 -21.05 -7.45 -23.62
C GLY A 389 -22.06 -6.46 -23.03
N LYS A 390 -22.91 -6.90 -22.11
CA LYS A 390 -24.00 -6.10 -21.52
C LYS A 390 -24.09 -6.27 -20.01
N SER A 391 -24.41 -5.18 -19.33
CA SER A 391 -24.86 -5.17 -17.94
C SER A 391 -26.32 -5.62 -17.82
N TYR A 392 -26.66 -6.11 -16.64
CA TYR A 392 -28.04 -6.45 -16.26
C TYR A 392 -28.19 -6.41 -14.74
N GLU A 393 -29.40 -6.10 -14.27
CA GLU A 393 -29.73 -6.21 -12.85
C GLU A 393 -29.79 -7.69 -12.43
N ASN A 394 -29.17 -8.02 -11.31
CA ASN A 394 -29.07 -9.38 -10.80
C ASN A 394 -29.60 -9.45 -9.36
N SER A 395 -30.00 -10.67 -8.96
CA SER A 395 -30.64 -10.93 -7.66
C SER A 395 -29.68 -10.77 -6.48
N ALA A 396 -30.27 -10.51 -5.31
CA ALA A 396 -29.56 -10.56 -4.03
C ALA A 396 -28.83 -11.89 -3.82
N ASP A 397 -29.43 -13.03 -4.21
CA ASP A 397 -28.80 -14.36 -4.09
C ASP A 397 -27.52 -14.52 -4.91
N ASN A 398 -27.45 -13.87 -6.08
CA ASN A 398 -26.23 -13.85 -6.87
C ASN A 398 -25.21 -12.83 -6.35
N PHE A 399 -25.69 -11.70 -5.83
CA PHE A 399 -24.83 -10.71 -5.17
C PHE A 399 -24.13 -11.31 -3.94
N ARG A 400 -24.84 -12.09 -3.12
CA ARG A 400 -24.31 -12.85 -1.97
C ARG A 400 -23.11 -13.72 -2.31
N LYS A 401 -23.07 -14.28 -3.52
CA LYS A 401 -21.97 -15.15 -3.98
C LYS A 401 -20.87 -14.38 -4.69
N SER A 402 -21.06 -13.08 -4.96
CA SER A 402 -20.12 -12.28 -5.75
C SER A 402 -18.77 -12.09 -5.06
N TRP A 403 -18.73 -12.05 -3.72
CA TRP A 403 -17.49 -11.87 -2.96
C TRP A 403 -16.53 -13.07 -3.07
N MET A 404 -17.03 -14.22 -3.51
CA MET A 404 -16.26 -15.45 -3.75
C MET A 404 -15.77 -15.57 -5.21
N ARG A 405 -16.19 -14.66 -6.11
CA ARG A 405 -15.75 -14.68 -7.51
C ARG A 405 -14.25 -14.38 -7.59
N ASP A 406 -13.59 -14.97 -8.58
CA ASP A 406 -12.15 -14.80 -8.77
C ASP A 406 -11.79 -13.33 -9.01
N TYR A 407 -10.74 -12.87 -8.33
CA TYR A 407 -10.28 -11.49 -8.43
C TYR A 407 -9.36 -11.25 -9.64
N LEU A 408 -8.90 -12.33 -10.30
CA LEU A 408 -7.95 -12.31 -11.43
C LEU A 408 -8.62 -12.52 -12.80
N LEU A 409 -9.90 -12.88 -12.84
CA LEU A 409 -10.63 -13.23 -14.06
C LEU A 409 -11.97 -12.49 -14.14
#